data_AF-A0A924LNU9-F1
#
_entry.id   AF-A0A924LNU9-F1
#
_cell.length_a   1.000
_cell.length_b   1.000
_cell.length_c   1.000
_cell.angle_alpha   90.00
_cell.angle_beta   90.00
_cell.angle_gamma   90.00
#
_symmetry.space_group_name_H-M   'P 1'
#
loop_
_entity.id
_entity.type
_entity.pdbx_description
1 polymer ?
#
loop_
_entity_poly.entity_id
_entity_poly.type
_entity_poly.pdbx_seq_one_letter_code
_entity_poly.pdbx_strand_id
1 'polypeptide(L)'
;MPSTRVLALALAGATGLALLSPSTALAAPPAAGSHPFEAHLHAPRAQRLAGHSTGALRAVAAAAASVNRVGAQEQASGWLSVADKAAAAAFNAAALTALASDVTAVSGTTDAPAVAGVVRSAKRTAEGVRTVRQVLTASARLSARATVLTTASAASVGVVSAAGTAAQQDLTTAVAVARTALAAAGTAVLATPAAPTVADLRSARSAAHTALRVAHTALASAAADLEVVRGSSQSATTSRTS
;
A
#
# COMPACT_ATOMS: atom_id res chain seq x y z
N MET A 1 21.80 -9.70 -31.41
CA MET A 1 21.22 -8.34 -31.48
C MET A 1 20.16 -8.23 -30.38
N PRO A 2 20.47 -7.63 -29.23
CA PRO A 2 19.49 -7.50 -28.15
C PRO A 2 18.45 -6.43 -28.49
N SER A 3 17.19 -6.83 -28.39
CA SER A 3 15.99 -6.09 -28.82
C SER A 3 15.81 -4.75 -28.13
N THR A 4 15.61 -3.72 -28.94
CA THR A 4 15.25 -2.33 -28.64
C THR A 4 13.92 -2.11 -27.90
N ARG A 5 13.28 -3.16 -27.37
CA ARG A 5 11.93 -3.08 -26.77
C ARG A 5 11.89 -2.83 -25.26
N VAL A 6 13.03 -2.92 -24.55
CA VAL A 6 13.06 -2.75 -23.07
C VAL A 6 13.33 -1.30 -22.64
N LEU A 7 13.74 -0.42 -23.57
CA LEU A 7 14.09 0.97 -23.25
C LEU A 7 12.89 1.93 -23.16
N ALA A 8 11.69 1.49 -23.53
CA ALA A 8 10.49 2.34 -23.51
C ALA A 8 9.74 2.36 -22.15
N LEU A 9 10.05 1.45 -21.22
CA LEU A 9 9.33 1.39 -19.94
C LEU A 9 10.04 2.11 -18.77
N ALA A 10 11.27 2.57 -18.99
CA ALA A 10 12.08 3.24 -17.96
C ALA A 10 12.00 4.79 -18.00
N LEU A 11 11.33 5.38 -19.00
CA LEU A 11 11.30 6.83 -19.23
C LEU A 11 9.92 7.46 -19.01
N ALA A 12 9.08 6.88 -18.15
CA ALA A 12 7.85 7.50 -17.66
C ALA A 12 7.89 7.79 -16.13
N GLY A 13 9.06 7.64 -15.50
CA GLY A 13 9.22 7.69 -14.05
C GLY A 13 9.85 8.97 -13.48
N ALA A 14 10.23 9.95 -14.29
CA ALA A 14 10.94 11.12 -13.79
C ALA A 14 10.75 12.32 -14.72
N THR A 15 9.67 13.07 -14.54
CA THR A 15 9.53 14.54 -14.72
C THR A 15 8.06 14.88 -14.91
N GLY A 16 7.46 15.57 -13.95
CA GLY A 16 6.11 16.11 -14.10
C GLY A 16 5.28 16.09 -12.83
N LEU A 17 5.61 16.99 -11.89
CA LEU A 17 4.68 17.92 -11.22
C LEU A 17 5.22 18.33 -9.86
N ALA A 18 5.99 19.42 -9.92
CA ALA A 18 5.96 20.42 -8.88
C ALA A 18 4.51 20.95 -8.72
N LEU A 19 4.18 21.35 -7.49
CA LEU A 19 3.05 22.22 -7.12
C LEU A 19 1.64 21.65 -7.27
N LEU A 20 1.19 20.84 -6.32
CA LEU A 20 -0.23 20.84 -5.92
C LEU A 20 -0.35 20.68 -4.40
N SER A 21 -0.41 21.82 -3.72
CA SER A 21 -1.09 21.92 -2.43
C SER A 21 -2.57 21.59 -2.66
N PRO A 22 -3.19 20.65 -1.91
CA PRO A 22 -4.62 20.67 -1.73
C PRO A 22 -4.91 21.43 -0.43
N SER A 23 -4.98 22.75 -0.54
CA SER A 23 -5.94 23.51 0.26
C SER A 23 -7.33 23.14 -0.26
N THR A 24 -7.82 21.95 0.08
CA THR A 24 -9.25 21.66 -0.01
C THR A 24 -9.87 22.10 1.29
N ALA A 25 -10.17 23.40 1.36
CA ALA A 25 -11.18 23.90 2.25
C ALA A 25 -12.43 23.04 2.03
N LEU A 26 -12.81 22.29 3.06
CA LEU A 26 -14.08 21.58 3.13
C LEU A 26 -15.16 22.62 2.82
N ALA A 27 -15.85 22.49 1.69
CA ALA A 27 -16.92 23.39 1.33
C ALA A 27 -17.94 23.37 2.48
N ALA A 28 -18.03 24.49 3.19
CA ALA A 28 -19.03 24.69 4.22
C ALA A 28 -20.41 24.46 3.59
N PRO A 29 -21.30 23.71 4.26
CA PRO A 29 -22.65 23.49 3.75
C PRO A 29 -23.35 24.84 3.55
N PRO A 30 -24.16 25.02 2.48
CA PRO A 30 -24.90 26.26 2.30
C PRO A 30 -25.78 26.48 3.53
N ALA A 31 -25.72 27.69 4.09
CA ALA A 31 -26.57 28.09 5.20
C ALA A 31 -28.04 27.94 4.79
N ALA A 32 -28.68 26.88 5.29
CA ALA A 32 -30.11 26.69 5.15
C ALA A 32 -30.83 27.77 5.95
N GLY A 33 -31.74 28.48 5.28
CA GLY A 33 -32.47 29.62 5.81
C GLY A 33 -33.12 29.34 7.16
N SER A 34 -32.97 30.30 8.07
CA SER A 34 -33.58 30.32 9.38
C SER A 34 -35.09 30.57 9.27
N HIS A 35 -35.89 29.53 9.40
CA HIS A 35 -37.27 29.68 9.85
C HIS A 35 -37.31 29.59 11.38
N PRO A 36 -37.88 30.57 12.10
CA PRO A 36 -38.08 30.45 13.54
C PRO A 36 -39.17 29.40 13.76
N PHE A 37 -38.78 28.22 14.23
CA PHE A 37 -39.74 27.19 14.61
C PHE A 37 -40.17 27.42 16.05
N GLU A 38 -41.48 27.69 16.21
CA GLU A 38 -42.16 27.75 17.49
C GLU A 38 -41.93 26.46 18.29
N ALA A 39 -41.65 26.66 19.57
CA ALA A 39 -41.19 25.65 20.49
C ALA A 39 -42.35 24.81 21.03
N HIS A 40 -42.69 23.67 20.41
CA HIS A 40 -43.47 22.63 21.09
C HIS A 40 -43.02 21.21 20.66
N LEU A 41 -42.47 20.45 21.62
CA LEU A 41 -42.22 18.99 21.61
C LEU A 41 -41.14 18.43 20.65
N HIS A 42 -39.84 18.56 20.99
CA HIS A 42 -38.72 17.96 20.22
C HIS A 42 -37.70 17.11 21.00
N ALA A 43 -38.02 16.67 22.22
CA ALA A 43 -37.14 15.76 22.99
C ALA A 43 -36.72 14.47 22.24
N PRO A 44 -37.58 13.75 21.48
CA PRO A 44 -37.18 12.46 20.89
C PRO A 44 -36.23 12.61 19.69
N ARG A 45 -36.29 13.72 18.94
CA ARG A 45 -35.37 13.95 17.80
C ARG A 45 -33.99 14.40 18.27
N ALA A 46 -33.93 15.29 19.25
CA ALA A 46 -32.66 15.72 19.85
C ALA A 46 -31.95 14.58 20.59
N GLN A 47 -32.69 13.73 21.34
CA GLN A 47 -32.11 12.54 21.98
C GLN A 47 -31.63 11.50 20.97
N ARG A 48 -32.36 11.27 19.87
CA ARG A 48 -31.90 10.40 18.79
C ARG A 48 -30.62 10.92 18.14
N LEU A 49 -30.54 12.22 17.87
CA LEU A 49 -29.34 12.86 17.32
C LEU A 49 -28.14 12.77 18.27
N ALA A 50 -28.34 13.03 19.57
CA ALA A 50 -27.31 12.88 20.60
C ALA A 50 -26.81 11.42 20.75
N GLY A 51 -27.71 10.45 20.63
CA GLY A 51 -27.35 9.03 20.56
C GLY A 51 -26.54 8.69 19.30
N HIS A 52 -26.93 9.27 18.15
CA HIS A 52 -26.21 9.10 16.88
C HIS A 52 -24.80 9.71 16.91
N SER A 53 -24.64 10.92 17.46
CA SER A 53 -23.33 11.57 17.58
C SER A 53 -22.42 10.82 18.56
N THR A 54 -22.95 10.37 19.70
CA THR A 54 -22.20 9.54 20.65
C THR A 54 -21.74 8.22 20.02
N GLY A 55 -22.63 7.53 19.29
CA GLY A 55 -22.29 6.31 18.56
C GLY A 55 -21.27 6.54 17.45
N ALA A 56 -21.36 7.67 16.74
CA ALA A 56 -20.41 8.07 15.72
C ALA A 56 -19.02 8.36 16.27
N LEU A 57 -18.92 9.09 17.38
CA LEU A 57 -17.65 9.33 18.08
C LEU A 57 -16.99 8.01 18.50
N ARG A 58 -17.77 7.04 19.02
CA ARG A 58 -17.25 5.70 19.33
C ARG A 58 -16.74 4.97 18.08
N ALA A 59 -17.43 5.10 16.94
CA ALA A 59 -16.99 4.49 15.69
C ALA A 59 -15.69 5.12 15.15
N VAL A 60 -15.54 6.45 15.24
CA VAL A 60 -14.30 7.15 14.86
C VAL A 60 -13.16 6.78 15.81
N ALA A 61 -13.42 6.71 17.12
CA ALA A 61 -12.44 6.24 18.11
C ALA A 61 -12.00 4.79 17.85
N ALA A 62 -12.92 3.90 17.49
CA ALA A 62 -12.58 2.53 17.11
C ALA A 62 -11.72 2.46 15.83
N ALA A 63 -11.97 3.34 14.86
CA ALA A 63 -11.12 3.49 13.67
C ALA A 63 -9.71 3.95 14.06
N ALA A 64 -9.57 4.96 14.92
CA ALA A 64 -8.28 5.43 15.41
C ALA A 64 -7.51 4.35 16.19
N ALA A 65 -8.19 3.61 17.07
CA ALA A 65 -7.60 2.47 17.78
C ALA A 65 -7.16 1.35 16.81
N SER A 66 -7.88 1.15 15.70
CA SER A 66 -7.45 0.23 14.64
C SER A 66 -6.19 0.72 13.93
N VAL A 67 -6.07 2.02 13.63
CA VAL A 67 -4.87 2.61 13.00
C VAL A 67 -3.66 2.48 13.94
N ASN A 68 -3.82 2.81 15.22
CA ASN A 68 -2.75 2.65 16.22
C ASN A 68 -2.29 1.20 16.36
N ARG A 69 -3.22 0.23 16.37
CA ARG A 69 -2.86 -1.20 16.39
C ARG A 69 -2.07 -1.62 15.15
N VAL A 70 -2.45 -1.10 13.97
CA VAL A 70 -1.71 -1.37 12.73
C VAL A 70 -0.31 -0.77 12.80
N GLY A 71 -0.17 0.48 13.23
CA GLY A 71 1.13 1.13 13.39
C GLY A 71 2.05 0.39 14.36
N ALA A 72 1.53 -0.08 15.50
CA ALA A 72 2.30 -0.90 16.43
C ALA A 72 2.78 -2.22 15.79
N GLN A 73 1.92 -2.86 14.99
CA GLN A 73 2.26 -4.09 14.27
C GLN A 73 3.29 -3.86 13.15
N GLU A 74 3.28 -2.69 12.50
CA GLU A 74 4.29 -2.32 11.50
C GLU A 74 5.65 -2.05 12.14
N GLN A 75 5.68 -1.37 13.28
CA GLN A 75 6.92 -1.14 14.04
C GLN A 75 7.54 -2.44 14.53
N ALA A 76 6.70 -3.35 15.06
CA ALA A 76 7.13 -4.67 15.52
C ALA A 76 7.47 -5.65 14.37
N SER A 77 7.17 -5.32 13.12
CA SER A 77 7.45 -6.21 11.99
C SER A 77 8.96 -6.35 11.75
N GLY A 78 9.46 -7.58 11.79
CA GLY A 78 10.84 -7.91 11.42
C GLY A 78 11.09 -7.95 9.91
N TRP A 79 10.04 -7.84 9.08
CA TRP A 79 10.13 -7.98 7.62
C TRP A 79 10.20 -6.65 6.89
N LEU A 80 9.67 -5.58 7.48
CA LEU A 80 9.63 -4.25 6.85
C LEU A 80 11.00 -3.57 6.98
N SER A 81 11.46 -2.95 5.89
CA SER A 81 12.67 -2.11 5.93
C SER A 81 12.44 -0.86 6.79
N VAL A 82 13.52 -0.22 7.22
CA VAL A 82 13.43 1.04 7.99
C VAL A 82 12.69 2.12 7.18
N ALA A 83 12.94 2.20 5.87
CA ALA A 83 12.26 3.14 4.99
C ALA A 83 10.75 2.84 4.89
N ASP A 84 10.36 1.56 4.75
CA ASP A 84 8.94 1.17 4.71
C ASP A 84 8.24 1.49 6.03
N LYS A 85 8.91 1.26 7.17
CA LYS A 85 8.39 1.62 8.50
C LYS A 85 8.20 3.12 8.64
N ALA A 86 9.14 3.93 8.16
CA ALA A 86 9.04 5.39 8.19
C ALA A 86 7.90 5.91 7.31
N ALA A 87 7.76 5.38 6.10
CA ALA A 87 6.67 5.75 5.19
C ALA A 87 5.28 5.33 5.73
N ALA A 88 5.17 4.12 6.29
CA ALA A 88 3.95 3.66 6.92
C ALA A 88 3.60 4.48 8.18
N ALA A 89 4.60 4.87 8.98
CA ALA A 89 4.41 5.75 10.12
C ALA A 89 3.89 7.14 9.71
N ALA A 90 4.43 7.73 8.64
CA ALA A 90 3.95 9.00 8.10
C ALA A 90 2.50 8.89 7.60
N PHE A 91 2.16 7.81 6.89
CA PHE A 91 0.80 7.54 6.44
C PHE A 91 -0.18 7.38 7.62
N ASN A 92 0.21 6.61 8.65
CA ASN A 92 -0.59 6.42 9.86
C ASN A 92 -0.80 7.72 10.63
N ALA A 93 0.23 8.58 10.74
CA ALA A 93 0.12 9.89 11.36
C ALA A 93 -0.91 10.75 10.61
N ALA A 94 -0.84 10.82 9.28
CA ALA A 94 -1.79 11.56 8.48
C ALA A 94 -3.23 10.99 8.60
N ALA A 95 -3.39 9.67 8.67
CA ALA A 95 -4.67 9.01 8.91
C ALA A 95 -5.25 9.35 10.29
N LEU A 96 -4.42 9.42 11.33
CA LEU A 96 -4.84 9.86 12.67
C LEU A 96 -5.25 11.34 12.68
N THR A 97 -4.53 12.21 11.96
CA THR A 97 -4.94 13.62 11.78
C THR A 97 -6.29 13.74 11.07
N ALA A 98 -6.53 12.94 10.02
CA ALA A 98 -7.83 12.90 9.35
C ALA A 98 -8.95 12.42 10.30
N LEU A 99 -8.70 11.40 11.11
CA LEU A 99 -9.67 10.93 12.11
C LEU A 99 -9.92 11.96 13.22
N ALA A 100 -8.92 12.76 13.60
CA ALA A 100 -9.12 13.87 14.53
C ALA A 100 -10.02 14.95 13.93
N SER A 101 -9.88 15.25 12.63
CA SER A 101 -10.81 16.12 11.91
C SER A 101 -12.22 15.52 11.80
N ASP A 102 -12.34 14.20 11.70
CA ASP A 102 -13.66 13.54 11.71
C ASP A 102 -14.34 13.69 13.08
N VAL A 103 -13.59 13.67 14.19
CA VAL A 103 -14.13 13.92 15.55
C VAL A 103 -14.70 15.34 15.67
N THR A 104 -13.98 16.35 15.17
CA THR A 104 -14.46 17.74 15.18
C THR A 104 -15.69 17.90 14.29
N ALA A 105 -15.71 17.25 13.12
CA ALA A 105 -16.86 17.25 12.20
C ALA A 105 -18.11 16.61 12.82
N VAL A 106 -18.00 15.46 13.51
CA VAL A 106 -19.14 14.83 14.21
C VAL A 106 -19.70 15.73 15.31
N SER A 107 -18.81 16.45 16.02
CA SER A 107 -19.21 17.32 17.14
C SER A 107 -19.86 18.62 16.67
N GLY A 108 -19.52 19.10 15.47
CA GLY A 108 -20.03 20.36 14.92
C GLY A 108 -21.26 20.24 14.02
N THR A 109 -21.71 19.03 13.68
CA THR A 109 -22.86 18.83 12.79
C THR A 109 -24.13 18.44 13.54
N THR A 110 -25.25 19.03 13.14
CA THR A 110 -26.59 18.69 13.64
C THR A 110 -27.35 17.74 12.72
N ASP A 111 -26.73 17.30 11.61
CA ASP A 111 -27.40 16.54 10.56
C ASP A 111 -27.01 15.05 10.61
N ALA A 112 -28.00 14.19 10.86
CA ALA A 112 -27.77 12.73 10.92
C ALA A 112 -27.12 12.13 9.65
N PRO A 113 -27.45 12.57 8.41
CA PRO A 113 -26.76 12.11 7.21
C PRO A 113 -25.28 12.52 7.15
N ALA A 114 -24.95 13.72 7.65
CA ALA A 114 -23.57 14.21 7.71
C ALA A 114 -22.75 13.37 8.71
N VAL A 115 -23.31 13.09 9.89
CA VAL A 115 -22.70 12.17 10.88
C VAL A 115 -22.41 10.80 10.26
N ALA A 116 -23.36 10.22 9.51
CA ALA A 116 -23.17 8.95 8.82
C ALA A 116 -22.11 9.03 7.71
N GLY A 117 -22.00 10.17 7.02
CA GLY A 117 -20.93 10.48 6.07
C GLY A 117 -19.54 10.41 6.72
N VAL A 118 -19.37 11.08 7.86
CA VAL A 118 -18.11 11.09 8.61
C VAL A 118 -17.74 9.70 9.11
N VAL A 119 -18.68 8.94 9.67
CA VAL A 119 -18.41 7.55 10.10
C VAL A 119 -17.97 6.67 8.93
N ARG A 120 -18.55 6.84 7.74
CA ARG A 120 -18.10 6.14 6.53
C ARG A 120 -16.69 6.58 6.11
N SER A 121 -16.37 7.86 6.25
CA SER A 121 -15.02 8.39 6.02
C SER A 121 -14.00 7.72 6.94
N ALA A 122 -14.23 7.76 8.26
CA ALA A 122 -13.37 7.13 9.25
C ALA A 122 -13.14 5.63 9.01
N LYS A 123 -14.20 4.90 8.61
CA LYS A 123 -14.08 3.48 8.21
C LYS A 123 -13.18 3.29 6.99
N ARG A 124 -13.28 4.15 5.97
CA ARG A 124 -12.40 4.10 4.79
C ARG A 124 -10.95 4.42 5.14
N THR A 125 -10.71 5.40 6.01
CA THR A 125 -9.37 5.73 6.50
C THR A 125 -8.72 4.52 7.18
N ALA A 126 -9.44 3.84 8.09
CA ALA A 126 -8.94 2.62 8.71
C ALA A 126 -8.70 1.47 7.71
N GLU A 127 -9.55 1.35 6.68
CA GLU A 127 -9.38 0.35 5.61
C GLU A 127 -8.19 0.66 4.69
N GLY A 128 -7.92 1.93 4.43
CA GLY A 128 -6.73 2.39 3.71
C GLY A 128 -5.46 1.98 4.43
N VAL A 129 -5.37 2.25 5.73
CA VAL A 129 -4.25 1.83 6.58
C VAL A 129 -4.03 0.32 6.54
N ARG A 130 -5.11 -0.49 6.63
CA ARG A 130 -4.98 -1.95 6.49
C ARG A 130 -4.48 -2.40 5.12
N THR A 131 -4.97 -1.75 4.06
CA THR A 131 -4.55 -2.04 2.68
C THR A 131 -3.07 -1.72 2.51
N VAL A 132 -2.60 -0.59 3.04
CA VAL A 132 -1.17 -0.21 3.05
C VAL A 132 -0.33 -1.28 3.70
N ARG A 133 -0.69 -1.69 4.92
CA ARG A 133 0.03 -2.76 5.62
C ARG A 133 0.08 -4.07 4.83
N GLN A 134 -1.05 -4.50 4.27
CA GLN A 134 -1.12 -5.76 3.52
C GLN A 134 -0.17 -5.75 2.32
N VAL A 135 -0.15 -4.65 1.57
CA VAL A 135 0.74 -4.51 0.40
C VAL A 135 2.20 -4.40 0.82
N LEU A 136 2.54 -3.63 1.85
CA LEU A 136 3.91 -3.54 2.34
C LEU A 136 4.41 -4.88 2.87
N THR A 137 3.58 -5.63 3.59
CA THR A 137 3.94 -6.97 4.09
C THR A 137 4.15 -7.96 2.96
N ALA A 138 3.26 -7.96 1.95
CA ALA A 138 3.42 -8.79 0.76
C ALA A 138 4.70 -8.42 -0.01
N SER A 139 4.97 -7.12 -0.15
CA SER A 139 6.14 -6.61 -0.85
C SER A 139 7.44 -6.98 -0.13
N ALA A 140 7.46 -6.87 1.20
CA ALA A 140 8.59 -7.27 2.03
C ALA A 140 8.90 -8.77 1.93
N ARG A 141 7.87 -9.63 1.93
CA ARG A 141 8.06 -11.08 1.74
C ARG A 141 8.65 -11.43 0.38
N LEU A 142 8.18 -10.77 -0.68
CA LEU A 142 8.71 -10.95 -2.03
C LEU A 142 10.13 -10.39 -2.15
N SER A 143 10.44 -9.27 -1.50
CA SER A 143 11.79 -8.70 -1.43
C SER A 143 12.76 -9.66 -0.72
N ALA A 144 12.36 -10.25 0.41
CA ALA A 144 13.16 -11.27 1.09
C ALA A 144 13.45 -12.47 0.18
N ARG A 145 12.43 -12.95 -0.56
CA ARG A 145 12.60 -14.02 -1.56
C ARG A 145 13.56 -13.62 -2.68
N ALA A 146 13.46 -12.39 -3.19
CA ALA A 146 14.38 -11.87 -4.20
C ALA A 146 15.83 -11.84 -3.70
N THR A 147 16.05 -11.44 -2.44
CA THR A 147 17.38 -11.48 -1.81
C THR A 147 17.92 -12.90 -1.69
N VAL A 148 17.11 -13.86 -1.23
CA VAL A 148 17.51 -15.27 -1.15
C VAL A 148 17.92 -15.81 -2.52
N LEU A 149 17.15 -15.51 -3.57
CA LEU A 149 17.49 -15.90 -4.94
C LEU A 149 18.79 -15.26 -5.42
N THR A 150 19.02 -13.98 -5.10
CA THR A 150 20.27 -13.27 -5.44
C THR A 150 21.49 -13.89 -4.74
N THR A 151 21.36 -14.24 -3.45
CA THR A 151 22.42 -14.89 -2.69
C THR A 151 22.69 -16.30 -3.22
N ALA A 152 21.63 -17.05 -3.54
CA ALA A 152 21.74 -18.38 -4.13
C ALA A 152 22.41 -18.36 -5.50
N SER A 153 22.13 -17.36 -6.34
CA SER A 153 22.78 -17.21 -7.65
C SER A 153 24.24 -16.76 -7.54
N ALA A 154 24.58 -15.94 -6.55
CA ALA A 154 25.98 -15.58 -6.29
C ALA A 154 26.80 -16.81 -5.88
N ALA A 155 26.20 -17.75 -5.14
CA ALA A 155 26.84 -19.01 -4.78
C ALA A 155 27.04 -19.98 -5.98
N SER A 156 26.33 -19.79 -7.10
CA SER A 156 26.45 -20.65 -8.30
C SER A 156 27.42 -20.13 -9.37
N VAL A 157 28.13 -19.02 -9.12
CA VAL A 157 29.05 -18.35 -10.09
C VAL A 157 30.23 -19.23 -10.55
N GLY A 158 30.49 -20.36 -9.90
CA GLY A 158 31.59 -21.28 -10.26
C GLY A 158 31.40 -22.09 -11.55
N VAL A 159 30.29 -21.92 -12.28
CA VAL A 159 29.87 -22.82 -13.37
C VAL A 159 30.00 -22.10 -14.71
N VAL A 160 31.20 -22.16 -15.29
CA VAL A 160 31.55 -21.46 -16.54
C VAL A 160 31.07 -22.27 -17.74
N SER A 161 29.78 -22.17 -18.06
CA SER A 161 29.23 -22.57 -19.37
C SER A 161 28.46 -21.41 -19.98
N ALA A 162 28.42 -21.32 -21.31
CA ALA A 162 27.67 -20.26 -22.02
C ALA A 162 26.16 -20.31 -21.71
N ALA A 163 25.63 -21.50 -21.42
CA ALA A 163 24.25 -21.67 -20.94
C ALA A 163 24.07 -21.20 -19.49
N GLY A 164 25.07 -21.43 -18.62
CA GLY A 164 25.07 -20.95 -17.24
C GLY A 164 25.15 -19.43 -17.14
N THR A 165 25.94 -18.78 -17.99
CA THR A 165 26.03 -17.31 -18.03
C THR A 165 24.75 -16.66 -18.56
N ALA A 166 24.08 -17.25 -19.56
CA ALA A 166 22.79 -16.77 -20.05
C ALA A 166 21.69 -16.90 -18.98
N ALA A 167 21.57 -18.05 -18.32
CA ALA A 167 20.61 -18.27 -17.24
C ALA A 167 20.87 -17.33 -16.03
N GLN A 168 22.13 -17.02 -15.74
CA GLN A 168 22.49 -16.06 -14.68
C GLN A 168 22.09 -14.61 -15.05
N GLN A 169 22.20 -14.22 -16.32
CA GLN A 169 21.72 -12.93 -16.81
C GLN A 169 20.19 -12.84 -16.77
N ASP A 170 19.48 -13.90 -17.17
CA ASP A 170 18.01 -13.96 -17.11
C ASP A 170 17.51 -13.87 -15.67
N LEU A 171 18.15 -14.59 -14.73
CA LEU A 171 17.86 -14.51 -13.30
C LEU A 171 18.07 -13.10 -12.74
N THR A 172 19.19 -12.45 -13.08
CA THR A 172 19.48 -11.08 -12.63
C THR A 172 18.44 -10.10 -13.15
N THR A 173 18.02 -10.27 -14.41
CA THR A 173 16.99 -9.44 -15.05
C THR A 173 15.63 -9.65 -14.40
N ALA A 174 15.24 -10.91 -14.14
CA ALA A 174 13.97 -11.23 -13.49
C ALA A 174 13.90 -10.67 -12.05
N VAL A 175 14.98 -10.77 -11.28
CA VAL A 175 15.07 -10.16 -9.94
C VAL A 175 14.99 -8.64 -10.00
N ALA A 176 15.64 -8.00 -10.99
CA ALA A 176 15.55 -6.55 -11.18
C ALA A 176 14.11 -6.11 -11.47
N VAL A 177 13.41 -6.79 -12.40
CA VAL A 177 11.99 -6.55 -12.72
C VAL A 177 11.11 -6.71 -11.48
N ALA A 178 11.34 -7.76 -10.69
CA ALA A 178 10.60 -7.97 -9.46
C ALA A 178 10.78 -6.80 -8.48
N ARG A 179 12.02 -6.30 -8.29
CA ARG A 179 12.29 -5.13 -7.44
C ARG A 179 11.63 -3.86 -7.95
N THR A 180 11.61 -3.64 -9.27
CA THR A 180 10.93 -2.46 -9.85
C THR A 180 9.43 -2.52 -9.60
N ALA A 181 8.82 -3.69 -9.79
CA ALA A 181 7.40 -3.89 -9.54
C ALA A 181 7.05 -3.75 -8.04
N LEU A 182 7.92 -4.20 -7.13
CA LEU A 182 7.73 -3.99 -5.69
C LEU A 182 7.78 -2.49 -5.31
N ALA A 183 8.71 -1.73 -5.88
CA ALA A 183 8.76 -0.27 -5.70
C ALA A 183 7.51 0.42 -6.25
N ALA A 184 6.99 -0.03 -7.40
CA ALA A 184 5.75 0.47 -7.98
C ALA A 184 4.52 0.16 -7.08
N ALA A 185 4.47 -1.03 -6.47
CA ALA A 185 3.41 -1.38 -5.53
C ALA A 185 3.44 -0.50 -4.27
N GLY A 186 4.63 -0.23 -3.72
CA GLY A 186 4.82 0.66 -2.58
C GLY A 186 4.40 2.10 -2.90
N THR A 187 4.87 2.65 -4.02
CA THR A 187 4.54 4.03 -4.44
C THR A 187 3.04 4.21 -4.72
N ALA A 188 2.40 3.27 -5.42
CA ALA A 188 0.96 3.34 -5.70
C ALA A 188 0.11 3.41 -4.43
N VAL A 189 0.54 2.73 -3.37
CA VAL A 189 -0.21 2.66 -2.12
C VAL A 189 0.12 3.81 -1.18
N LEU A 190 1.38 4.27 -1.15
CA LEU A 190 1.80 5.46 -0.38
C LEU A 190 1.31 6.77 -1.00
N ALA A 191 1.00 6.78 -2.30
CA ALA A 191 0.36 7.93 -2.95
C ALA A 191 -1.15 8.05 -2.63
N THR A 192 -1.73 7.06 -1.95
CA THR A 192 -3.14 7.13 -1.54
C THR A 192 -3.31 8.29 -0.54
N PRO A 193 -4.33 9.16 -0.69
CA PRO A 193 -4.60 10.20 0.28
C PRO A 193 -4.98 9.61 1.64
N ALA A 194 -4.65 10.33 2.72
CA ALA A 194 -4.94 9.91 4.10
C ALA A 194 -6.46 9.78 4.41
N ALA A 195 -7.30 10.50 3.67
CA ALA A 195 -8.76 10.37 3.68
C ALA A 195 -9.24 9.80 2.33
N PRO A 196 -9.13 8.48 2.11
CA PRO A 196 -9.34 7.91 0.79
C PRO A 196 -10.82 7.78 0.42
N THR A 197 -11.11 8.00 -0.86
CA THR A 197 -12.37 7.59 -1.47
C THR A 197 -12.35 6.09 -1.78
N VAL A 198 -13.53 5.54 -2.12
CA VAL A 198 -13.63 4.13 -2.56
C VAL A 198 -12.87 3.90 -3.87
N ALA A 199 -12.87 4.91 -4.75
CA ALA A 199 -12.16 4.85 -6.02
C ALA A 199 -10.64 4.81 -5.79
N ASP A 200 -10.11 5.62 -4.86
CA ASP A 200 -8.69 5.63 -4.52
C ASP A 200 -8.24 4.28 -3.99
N LEU A 201 -8.97 3.70 -3.03
CA LEU A 201 -8.65 2.38 -2.48
C LEU A 201 -8.69 1.27 -3.55
N ARG A 202 -9.67 1.32 -4.45
CA ARG A 202 -9.79 0.33 -5.54
C ARG A 202 -8.65 0.47 -6.55
N SER A 203 -8.32 1.71 -6.91
CA SER A 203 -7.23 2.02 -7.84
C SER A 203 -5.88 1.57 -7.25
N ALA A 204 -5.57 1.99 -6.02
CA ALA A 204 -4.35 1.60 -5.32
C ALA A 204 -4.23 0.08 -5.16
N ARG A 205 -5.33 -0.60 -4.78
CA ARG A 205 -5.36 -2.07 -4.66
C ARG A 205 -5.14 -2.76 -6.00
N SER A 206 -5.77 -2.27 -7.07
CA SER A 206 -5.62 -2.84 -8.42
C SER A 206 -4.19 -2.67 -8.95
N ALA A 207 -3.61 -1.47 -8.79
CA ALA A 207 -2.24 -1.18 -9.17
C ALA A 207 -1.24 -2.05 -8.37
N ALA A 208 -1.38 -2.10 -7.05
CA ALA A 208 -0.55 -2.93 -6.19
C ALA A 208 -0.66 -4.41 -6.52
N HIS A 209 -1.87 -4.94 -6.74
CA HIS A 209 -2.07 -6.33 -7.10
C HIS A 209 -1.42 -6.68 -8.44
N THR A 210 -1.56 -5.80 -9.43
CA THR A 210 -0.94 -5.98 -10.75
C THR A 210 0.59 -6.02 -10.63
N ALA A 211 1.17 -5.09 -9.88
CA ALA A 211 2.60 -5.03 -9.65
C ALA A 211 3.13 -6.24 -8.85
N LEU A 212 2.42 -6.65 -7.79
CA LEU A 212 2.76 -7.84 -7.01
C LEU A 212 2.67 -9.12 -7.86
N ARG A 213 1.71 -9.21 -8.78
CA ARG A 213 1.60 -10.34 -9.71
C ARG A 213 2.82 -10.42 -10.62
N VAL A 214 3.24 -9.29 -11.19
CA VAL A 214 4.46 -9.21 -12.03
C VAL A 214 5.70 -9.63 -11.23
N ALA A 215 5.84 -9.13 -10.00
CA ALA A 215 6.94 -9.52 -9.13
C ALA A 215 6.94 -11.03 -8.82
N HIS A 216 5.76 -11.59 -8.51
CA HIS A 216 5.64 -13.02 -8.22
C HIS A 216 5.99 -13.89 -9.43
N THR A 217 5.50 -13.54 -10.62
CA THR A 217 5.81 -14.29 -11.85
C THR A 217 7.29 -14.23 -12.19
N ALA A 218 7.93 -13.06 -12.04
CA ALA A 218 9.35 -12.90 -12.28
C ALA A 218 10.21 -13.68 -11.26
N LEU A 219 9.81 -13.71 -9.98
CA LEU A 219 10.52 -14.50 -8.97
C LEU A 219 10.31 -16.01 -9.15
N ALA A 220 9.16 -16.43 -9.69
CA ALA A 220 8.91 -17.82 -10.02
C ALA A 220 9.78 -18.30 -11.20
N SER A 221 9.91 -17.49 -12.26
CA SER A 221 10.81 -17.81 -13.37
C SER A 221 12.27 -17.85 -12.92
N ALA A 222 12.72 -16.85 -12.15
CA ALA A 222 14.09 -16.81 -11.66
C ALA A 222 14.43 -18.02 -10.76
N ALA A 223 13.46 -18.54 -10.00
CA ALA A 223 13.64 -19.75 -9.21
C ALA A 223 13.82 -20.99 -10.10
N ALA A 224 13.04 -21.12 -11.18
CA ALA A 224 13.17 -22.21 -12.13
C ALA A 224 14.53 -22.16 -12.87
N ASP A 225 14.98 -20.97 -13.27
CA ASP A 225 16.28 -20.80 -13.94
C ASP A 225 17.44 -21.20 -13.03
N LEU A 226 17.35 -20.88 -11.73
CA LEU A 226 18.33 -21.30 -10.72
C LEU A 226 18.41 -22.83 -10.57
N GLU A 227 17.29 -23.54 -10.67
CA GLU A 227 17.27 -25.01 -10.63
C GLU A 227 17.98 -25.61 -11.86
N VAL A 228 17.78 -25.03 -13.04
CA VAL A 228 18.49 -25.43 -14.28
C VAL A 228 20.01 -25.21 -14.13
N VAL A 229 20.42 -24.05 -13.60
CA VAL A 229 21.84 -23.76 -13.33
C VAL A 229 22.42 -24.81 -12.36
N ARG A 230 21.72 -25.12 -11.25
CA ARG A 230 22.19 -26.14 -10.30
C ARG A 230 22.28 -27.54 -10.89
N GLY A 231 21.28 -27.97 -11.67
CA GLY A 231 21.26 -29.29 -12.31
C GLY A 231 22.41 -29.47 -13.32
N SER A 232 22.66 -28.46 -14.14
CA SER A 232 23.78 -28.48 -15.09
C SER A 232 25.15 -28.54 -14.40
N SER A 233 25.28 -27.90 -13.22
CA SER A 233 26.50 -27.91 -12.40
C SER A 233 26.81 -29.29 -11.82
N GLN A 234 25.80 -30.00 -11.33
CA GLN A 234 25.95 -31.34 -10.78
C GLN A 234 26.34 -32.36 -11.86
N SER A 235 25.65 -32.33 -13.01
CA SER A 235 25.96 -33.22 -14.13
C SER A 235 27.41 -33.06 -14.64
N ALA A 236 27.90 -31.82 -14.72
CA ALA A 236 29.28 -31.54 -15.11
C ALA A 236 30.33 -32.05 -14.09
N THR A 237 29.97 -32.11 -12.81
CA THR A 237 30.86 -32.61 -11.75
C THR A 237 30.96 -34.14 -11.80
N THR A 238 29.85 -34.85 -12.00
CA THR A 238 29.83 -36.33 -12.06
C THR A 238 30.58 -36.88 -13.27
N SER A 239 30.47 -36.23 -14.44
CA SER A 239 31.23 -36.62 -15.65
C SER A 239 32.73 -36.39 -15.56
N ARG A 240 33.22 -35.61 -14.59
CA ARG A 240 34.66 -35.32 -14.44
C ARG A 240 35.38 -36.31 -13.53
N THR A 241 34.63 -37.10 -12.76
CA THR A 241 35.14 -38.07 -11.79
C THR A 241 34.94 -39.53 -12.23
N SER A 242 34.44 -39.75 -13.44
CA SER A 242 34.29 -41.07 -14.08
C SER A 242 35.25 -41.21 -15.25
#